data_AF-M0CQJ5-F1
#
_entry.id   AF-M0CQJ5-F1
#
_cell.length_a   1.000
_cell.length_b   1.000
_cell.length_c   1.000
_cell.angle_alpha   90.00
_cell.angle_beta   90.00
_cell.angle_gamma   90.00
#
_symmetry.space_group_name_H-M   'P 1'
#
loop_
_entity.id
_entity.type
_entity.pdbx_description
1 polymer ?
#
loop_
_entity_poly.entity_id
_entity_poly.type
_entity_poly.pdbx_seq_one_letter_code
_entity_poly.pdbx_strand_id
1 'polypeptide(L)'
;MRFGPSAVGGVMHPPCAPTPRADSTRIAIPFPTAREGLYMPTDTTPTDAEAACFEAGIKFGSLYHQFAGTPVSPDSAASLESAIEESIENQPHCAAVTVDVLVDELEAELADATADYTELTGRFLEVEIVVEYEGCEVVTRMEMEDGYPLMRLESVRDEQSH
;
A
#
# COMPACT_ATOMS: atom_id res chain seq x y z
N MET A 1 17.24 46.67 -22.92
CA MET A 1 18.22 46.17 -21.92
C MET A 1 18.47 44.70 -22.21
N ARG A 2 19.72 44.32 -22.50
CA ARG A 2 20.16 42.94 -22.72
C ARG A 2 20.69 42.38 -21.39
N PHE A 3 20.18 41.23 -20.94
CA PHE A 3 20.78 40.47 -19.84
C PHE A 3 21.86 39.54 -20.43
N GLY A 4 23.08 39.63 -19.90
CA GLY A 4 24.20 38.73 -20.22
C GLY A 4 24.22 37.49 -19.32
N PRO A 5 24.95 36.42 -19.68
CA PRO A 5 24.89 35.13 -19.00
C PRO A 5 25.88 34.98 -17.83
N SER A 6 25.53 34.02 -16.98
CA SER A 6 26.13 33.56 -15.73
C SER A 6 27.64 33.30 -15.70
N ALA A 7 28.22 33.46 -14.52
CA ALA A 7 29.35 32.67 -14.05
C ALA A 7 29.14 32.32 -12.56
N VAL A 8 28.82 31.06 -12.26
CA VAL A 8 28.82 30.51 -10.89
C VAL A 8 30.16 29.81 -10.72
N GLY A 9 31.00 30.33 -9.82
CA GLY A 9 32.30 29.75 -9.50
C GLY A 9 32.16 28.47 -8.68
N GLY A 10 32.57 27.34 -9.25
CA GLY A 10 32.73 26.08 -8.52
C GLY A 10 34.05 26.07 -7.75
N VAL A 11 33.98 25.83 -6.44
CA VAL A 11 35.15 25.62 -5.58
C VAL A 11 35.53 24.14 -5.66
N MET A 12 36.75 23.85 -6.12
CA MET A 12 37.27 22.49 -6.30
C MET A 12 37.92 22.01 -4.99
N HIS A 13 37.37 20.95 -4.38
CA HIS A 13 37.97 20.28 -3.22
C HIS A 13 39.17 19.40 -3.66
N PRO A 14 40.27 19.35 -2.89
CA PRO A 14 41.38 18.46 -3.17
C PRO A 14 41.05 16.99 -2.82
N PRO A 15 41.60 16.00 -3.54
CA PRO A 15 41.36 14.58 -3.27
C PRO A 15 42.06 14.12 -1.98
N CYS A 16 41.35 13.30 -1.20
CA CYS A 16 41.84 12.66 0.02
C CYS A 16 42.86 11.55 -0.32
N ALA A 17 44.05 11.60 0.27
CA ALA A 17 45.06 10.56 0.11
C ALA A 17 44.73 9.33 0.98
N PRO A 18 44.90 8.10 0.48
CA PRO A 18 44.66 6.90 1.27
C PRO A 18 45.78 6.67 2.31
N THR A 19 45.41 6.47 3.57
CA THR A 19 46.29 6.06 4.67
C THR A 19 46.78 4.61 4.51
N PRO A 20 48.01 4.29 4.93
CA PRO A 20 48.57 2.94 4.80
C PRO A 20 47.92 1.96 5.78
N ARG A 21 47.67 0.72 5.32
CA ARG A 21 47.19 -0.38 6.17
C ARG A 21 48.32 -0.88 7.07
N ALA A 22 48.05 -0.98 8.37
CA ALA A 22 48.92 -1.66 9.31
C ALA A 22 48.82 -3.19 9.11
N ASP A 23 49.98 -3.83 9.08
CA ASP A 23 50.19 -5.27 9.01
C ASP A 23 49.69 -5.93 10.31
N SER A 24 48.74 -6.87 10.22
CA SER A 24 48.22 -7.60 11.36
C SER A 24 48.75 -9.02 11.34
N THR A 25 49.83 -9.24 12.09
CA THR A 25 50.41 -10.54 12.41
C THR A 25 49.33 -11.46 12.99
N ARG A 26 49.10 -12.60 12.34
CA ARG A 26 48.10 -13.61 12.75
C ARG A 26 48.52 -14.30 14.05
N ILE A 27 47.74 -14.14 15.11
CA ILE A 27 47.76 -15.00 16.29
C ILE A 27 46.62 -16.01 16.14
N ALA A 28 46.95 -17.25 15.86
CA ALA A 28 46.00 -18.35 15.76
C ALA A 28 45.57 -18.80 17.17
N ILE A 29 44.30 -18.55 17.51
CA ILE A 29 43.63 -19.16 18.66
C ILE A 29 42.65 -20.18 18.09
N PRO A 30 42.72 -21.48 18.44
CA PRO A 30 41.74 -22.43 17.94
C PRO A 30 40.39 -22.12 18.58
N PHE A 31 39.45 -21.65 17.76
CA PHE A 31 38.04 -21.57 18.15
C PHE A 31 37.51 -23.00 18.37
N PRO A 32 36.76 -23.26 19.46
CA PRO A 32 36.08 -24.54 19.61
C PRO A 32 35.11 -24.70 18.45
N THR A 33 35.13 -25.86 17.78
CA THR A 33 34.15 -26.21 16.76
C THR A 33 32.77 -26.13 17.38
N ALA A 34 32.01 -25.10 16.99
CA ALA A 34 30.59 -25.05 17.28
C ALA A 34 29.99 -26.33 16.71
N ARG A 35 29.32 -27.09 17.58
CA ARG A 35 28.51 -28.24 17.19
C ARG A 35 27.63 -27.81 16.03
N GLU A 36 27.55 -28.64 15.00
CA GLU A 36 26.56 -28.55 13.92
C GLU A 36 25.16 -28.64 14.55
N GLY A 37 24.69 -27.54 15.12
CA GLY A 37 23.30 -27.30 15.41
C GLY A 37 22.63 -27.12 14.06
N LEU A 38 21.66 -27.98 13.76
CA LEU A 38 20.91 -27.99 12.52
C LEU A 38 20.58 -26.55 12.08
N TYR A 39 21.18 -26.14 10.96
CA TYR A 39 20.68 -25.00 10.20
C TYR A 39 19.32 -25.43 9.66
N MET A 40 18.26 -25.05 10.38
CA MET A 40 16.95 -24.96 9.76
C MET A 40 17.00 -23.71 8.90
N PRO A 41 17.04 -23.80 7.56
CA PRO A 41 16.67 -22.64 6.77
C PRO A 41 15.27 -22.27 7.25
N THR A 42 15.16 -21.12 7.92
CA THR A 42 13.86 -20.48 8.03
C THR A 42 13.61 -20.03 6.62
N ASP A 43 12.77 -20.77 5.90
CA ASP A 43 12.30 -20.30 4.60
C ASP A 43 11.56 -18.99 4.89
N THR A 44 12.16 -17.87 4.47
CA THR A 44 11.63 -16.53 4.68
C THR A 44 10.73 -16.10 3.52
N THR A 45 10.48 -17.01 2.57
CA THR A 45 9.56 -16.77 1.46
C THR A 45 8.14 -16.68 2.03
N PRO A 46 7.37 -15.63 1.71
CA PRO A 46 5.97 -15.55 2.13
C PRO A 46 5.17 -16.74 1.62
N THR A 47 4.24 -17.20 2.44
CA THR A 47 3.17 -18.13 2.01
C THR A 47 2.22 -17.43 1.03
N ASP A 48 1.48 -18.22 0.25
CA ASP A 48 0.50 -17.68 -0.71
C ASP A 48 -0.57 -16.82 0.00
N ALA A 49 -0.99 -17.22 1.21
CA ALA A 49 -1.89 -16.43 2.06
C ALA A 49 -1.29 -15.09 2.51
N GLU A 50 -0.01 -15.06 2.89
CA GLU A 50 0.68 -13.82 3.24
C GLU A 50 0.83 -12.90 2.02
N ALA A 51 1.13 -13.46 0.85
CA ALA A 51 1.19 -12.73 -0.40
C ALA A 51 -0.18 -12.17 -0.81
N ALA A 52 -1.24 -12.96 -0.71
CA ALA A 52 -2.62 -12.53 -0.99
C ALA A 52 -3.08 -11.40 -0.05
N CYS A 53 -2.80 -11.52 1.25
CA CYS A 53 -3.08 -10.46 2.22
C CYS A 53 -2.28 -9.18 1.93
N PHE A 54 -1.02 -9.32 1.53
CA PHE A 54 -0.18 -8.19 1.15
C PHE A 54 -0.72 -7.47 -0.09
N GLU A 55 -1.15 -8.22 -1.10
CA GLU A 55 -1.81 -7.72 -2.30
C GLU A 55 -3.12 -6.97 -1.99
N ALA A 56 -3.92 -7.48 -1.04
CA ALA A 56 -5.12 -6.78 -0.57
C ALA A 56 -4.76 -5.43 0.08
N GLY A 57 -3.70 -5.38 0.87
CA GLY A 57 -3.19 -4.15 1.47
C GLY A 57 -2.73 -3.12 0.44
N ILE A 58 -2.05 -3.55 -0.63
CA ILE A 58 -1.66 -2.67 -1.74
C ILE A 58 -2.89 -2.05 -2.41
N LYS A 59 -3.93 -2.86 -2.66
CA LYS A 59 -5.15 -2.42 -3.33
C LYS A 59 -5.90 -1.37 -2.52
N PHE A 60 -6.09 -1.58 -1.21
CA PHE A 60 -6.70 -0.57 -0.35
C PHE A 60 -5.85 0.70 -0.23
N GLY A 61 -4.54 0.56 -0.08
CA GLY A 61 -3.65 1.72 -0.03
C GLY A 61 -3.77 2.57 -1.30
N SER A 62 -3.81 1.90 -2.45
CA SER A 62 -3.98 2.55 -3.75
C SER A 62 -5.36 3.20 -3.89
N LEU A 63 -6.44 2.47 -3.59
CA LEU A 63 -7.81 2.99 -3.63
C LEU A 63 -7.96 4.23 -2.75
N TYR A 64 -7.62 4.12 -1.46
CA TYR A 64 -7.87 5.18 -0.51
C TYR A 64 -7.08 6.45 -0.88
N HIS A 65 -5.78 6.32 -1.16
CA HIS A 65 -4.95 7.48 -1.45
C HIS A 65 -5.14 8.05 -2.87
N GLN A 66 -5.65 7.27 -3.82
CA GLN A 66 -5.93 7.76 -5.17
C GLN A 66 -7.24 8.55 -5.24
N PHE A 67 -8.27 8.13 -4.50
CA PHE A 67 -9.62 8.67 -4.65
C PHE A 67 -10.04 9.62 -3.51
N ALA A 68 -9.44 9.53 -2.32
CA ALA A 68 -9.73 10.48 -1.24
C ALA A 68 -9.50 11.94 -1.70
N GLY A 69 -10.45 12.81 -1.38
CA GLY A 69 -10.46 14.20 -1.81
C GLY A 69 -11.10 14.45 -3.18
N THR A 70 -11.54 13.40 -3.89
CA THR A 70 -12.24 13.54 -5.17
C THR A 70 -13.60 14.21 -4.93
N PRO A 71 -13.96 15.28 -5.67
CA PRO A 71 -15.29 15.86 -5.57
C PRO A 71 -16.39 14.84 -5.89
N VAL A 72 -17.39 14.73 -5.01
CA VAL A 72 -18.50 13.79 -5.14
C VAL A 72 -19.83 14.44 -4.72
N SER A 73 -20.88 14.15 -5.46
CA SER A 73 -22.28 14.44 -5.14
C SER A 73 -23.14 13.19 -5.35
N PRO A 74 -24.40 13.17 -4.86
CA PRO A 74 -25.34 12.08 -5.14
C PRO A 74 -25.45 11.74 -6.64
N ASP A 75 -25.45 12.76 -7.50
CA ASP A 75 -25.55 12.58 -8.95
C ASP A 75 -24.30 11.92 -9.56
N SER A 76 -23.12 12.12 -8.99
CA SER A 76 -21.86 11.56 -9.49
C SER A 76 -21.47 10.24 -8.83
N ALA A 77 -22.06 9.90 -7.68
CA ALA A 77 -21.69 8.76 -6.83
C ALA A 77 -21.56 7.46 -7.63
N ALA A 78 -22.61 7.07 -8.35
CA ALA A 78 -22.62 5.83 -9.14
C ALA A 78 -21.53 5.77 -10.21
N SER A 79 -21.25 6.90 -10.88
CA SER A 79 -20.17 6.94 -11.87
C SER A 79 -18.78 6.83 -11.24
N LEU A 80 -18.62 7.33 -10.00
CA LEU A 80 -17.38 7.29 -9.26
C LEU A 80 -17.13 5.89 -8.68
N GLU A 81 -18.16 5.22 -8.15
CA GLU A 81 -18.13 3.80 -7.75
C GLU A 81 -17.54 2.95 -8.87
N SER A 82 -18.17 2.96 -10.06
CA SER A 82 -17.72 2.15 -11.20
C SER A 82 -16.29 2.51 -11.63
N ALA A 83 -15.92 3.79 -11.61
CA ALA A 83 -14.57 4.21 -11.95
C ALA A 83 -13.53 3.69 -10.95
N ILE A 84 -13.85 3.64 -9.66
CA ILE A 84 -12.99 3.08 -8.63
C ILE A 84 -12.86 1.57 -8.83
N GLU A 85 -13.98 0.86 -8.97
CA GLU A 85 -14.03 -0.59 -9.20
C GLU A 85 -13.14 -0.98 -10.38
N GLU A 86 -13.41 -0.42 -11.57
CA GLU A 86 -12.66 -0.72 -12.78
C GLU A 86 -11.16 -0.40 -12.64
N SER A 87 -10.82 0.69 -11.93
CA SER A 87 -9.43 1.09 -11.71
C SER A 87 -8.67 0.11 -10.81
N ILE A 88 -9.31 -0.38 -9.76
CA ILE A 88 -8.69 -1.29 -8.78
C ILE A 88 -8.68 -2.73 -9.29
N GLU A 89 -9.73 -3.17 -9.98
CA GLU A 89 -9.78 -4.49 -10.62
C GLU A 89 -8.71 -4.67 -11.70
N ASN A 90 -8.27 -3.58 -12.35
CA ASN A 90 -7.17 -3.61 -13.30
C ASN A 90 -5.80 -3.92 -12.65
N GLN A 91 -5.70 -3.97 -11.31
CA GLN A 91 -4.49 -4.39 -10.61
C GLN A 91 -4.32 -5.93 -10.62
N PRO A 92 -3.09 -6.46 -10.58
CA PRO A 92 -2.86 -7.91 -10.54
C PRO A 92 -3.58 -8.59 -9.37
N HIS A 93 -4.02 -9.84 -9.59
CA HIS A 93 -4.62 -10.71 -8.56
C HIS A 93 -5.92 -10.17 -7.92
N CYS A 94 -6.57 -9.19 -8.55
CA CYS A 94 -7.87 -8.71 -8.14
C CYS A 94 -8.97 -9.55 -8.79
N ALA A 95 -9.76 -10.25 -7.99
CA ALA A 95 -10.87 -11.08 -8.49
C ALA A 95 -12.15 -10.25 -8.65
N ALA A 96 -12.43 -9.39 -7.66
CA ALA A 96 -13.58 -8.48 -7.69
C ALA A 96 -13.35 -7.29 -6.75
N VAL A 97 -13.94 -6.15 -7.11
CA VAL A 97 -14.07 -4.98 -6.24
C VAL A 97 -15.53 -4.55 -6.23
N THR A 98 -16.05 -4.22 -5.05
CA THR A 98 -17.36 -3.60 -4.90
C THR A 98 -17.21 -2.34 -4.09
N VAL A 99 -17.70 -1.22 -4.61
CA VAL A 99 -17.62 0.09 -3.96
C VAL A 99 -19.03 0.64 -3.81
N ASP A 100 -19.39 0.95 -2.57
CA ASP A 100 -20.64 1.62 -2.24
C ASP A 100 -20.32 3.02 -1.69
N VAL A 101 -20.70 4.05 -2.44
CA VAL A 101 -20.71 5.43 -1.97
C VAL A 101 -22.01 5.66 -1.22
N LEU A 102 -21.91 6.01 0.06
CA LEU A 102 -23.05 6.17 0.94
C LEU A 102 -23.85 7.44 0.61
N VAL A 103 -24.76 7.34 -0.37
CA VAL A 103 -25.53 8.49 -0.88
C VAL A 103 -26.36 9.17 0.20
N ASP A 104 -27.01 8.41 1.09
CA ASP A 104 -27.79 8.99 2.20
C ASP A 104 -26.92 9.85 3.13
N GLU A 105 -25.68 9.41 3.40
CA GLU A 105 -24.71 10.17 4.21
C GLU A 105 -24.19 11.40 3.48
N LEU A 106 -24.00 11.31 2.15
CA LEU A 106 -23.65 12.46 1.31
C LEU A 106 -24.78 13.50 1.30
N GLU A 107 -26.03 13.08 1.10
CA GLU A 107 -27.19 13.98 1.11
C GLU A 107 -27.33 14.68 2.47
N ALA A 108 -27.13 13.94 3.57
CA ALA A 108 -27.17 14.51 4.91
C ALA A 108 -26.05 15.56 5.13
N GLU A 109 -24.83 15.31 4.65
CA GLU A 109 -23.72 16.27 4.73
C GLU A 109 -24.00 17.53 3.90
N LEU A 110 -24.59 17.36 2.71
CA LEU A 110 -24.84 18.46 1.78
C LEU A 110 -26.05 19.31 2.16
N ALA A 111 -26.97 18.80 2.99
CA ALA A 111 -28.18 19.53 3.40
C ALA A 111 -27.89 20.90 4.05
N ASP A 112 -26.80 20.99 4.81
CA ASP A 112 -26.34 22.23 5.46
C ASP A 112 -25.20 22.93 4.69
N ALA A 113 -24.75 22.36 3.58
CA ALA A 113 -23.66 22.88 2.78
C ALA A 113 -24.12 23.96 1.79
N THR A 114 -23.21 24.88 1.46
CA THR A 114 -23.46 25.90 0.41
C THR A 114 -23.16 25.39 -0.99
N ALA A 115 -22.49 24.24 -1.12
CA ALA A 115 -22.10 23.62 -2.37
C ALA A 115 -22.87 22.30 -2.56
N ASP A 116 -23.13 21.94 -3.81
CA ASP A 116 -23.88 20.72 -4.16
C ASP A 116 -22.99 19.46 -4.21
N TYR A 117 -21.75 19.56 -3.70
CA TYR A 117 -20.78 18.47 -3.65
C TYR A 117 -19.87 18.61 -2.43
N THR A 118 -19.25 17.49 -2.05
CA THR A 118 -18.23 17.44 -1.00
C THR A 118 -17.01 16.65 -1.50
N GLU A 119 -16.00 16.50 -0.66
CA GLU A 119 -14.85 15.65 -0.93
C GLU A 119 -15.12 14.22 -0.48
N LEU A 120 -14.77 13.25 -1.33
CA LEU A 120 -14.86 11.84 -0.99
C LEU A 120 -13.89 11.53 0.15
N THR A 121 -14.42 11.03 1.26
CA THR A 121 -13.65 10.58 2.42
C THR A 121 -14.09 9.18 2.81
N GLY A 122 -13.33 8.51 3.67
CA GLY A 122 -13.71 7.18 4.18
C GLY A 122 -15.07 7.13 4.88
N ARG A 123 -15.62 8.27 5.32
CA ARG A 123 -16.98 8.33 5.88
C ARG A 123 -18.06 7.96 4.86
N PHE A 124 -17.83 8.24 3.58
CA PHE A 124 -18.81 8.04 2.52
C PHE A 124 -18.55 6.79 1.68
N LEU A 125 -17.62 5.92 2.11
CA LEU A 125 -17.17 4.79 1.32
C LEU A 125 -17.26 3.50 2.13
N GLU A 126 -17.98 2.53 1.58
CA GLU A 126 -17.81 1.13 1.89
C GLU A 126 -17.17 0.42 0.70
N VAL A 127 -16.23 -0.49 0.97
CA VAL A 127 -15.53 -1.21 -0.08
C VAL A 127 -15.33 -2.65 0.33
N GLU A 128 -15.59 -3.58 -0.58
CA GLU A 128 -15.14 -4.96 -0.52
C GLU A 128 -14.13 -5.23 -1.63
N ILE A 129 -13.02 -5.90 -1.30
CA ILE A 129 -12.04 -6.36 -2.28
C ILE A 129 -11.80 -7.85 -2.08
N VAL A 130 -11.92 -8.60 -3.17
CA VAL A 130 -11.59 -10.03 -3.24
C VAL A 130 -10.31 -10.20 -4.04
N VAL A 131 -9.30 -10.78 -3.39
CA VAL A 131 -8.00 -11.12 -3.98
C VAL A 131 -7.91 -12.63 -4.15
N GLU A 132 -7.43 -13.07 -5.30
CA GLU A 132 -7.13 -14.47 -5.57
C GLU A 132 -5.68 -14.63 -6.02
N TYR A 133 -4.89 -15.37 -5.25
CA TYR A 133 -3.47 -15.60 -5.50
C TYR A 133 -3.11 -17.07 -5.27
N GLU A 134 -2.69 -17.77 -6.34
CA GLU A 134 -2.21 -19.17 -6.28
C GLU A 134 -3.16 -20.14 -5.51
N GLY A 135 -4.48 -19.96 -5.65
CA GLY A 135 -5.49 -20.78 -4.95
C GLY A 135 -5.81 -20.34 -3.51
N CYS A 136 -5.32 -19.17 -3.09
CA CYS A 136 -5.72 -18.47 -1.89
C CYS A 136 -6.71 -17.35 -2.22
N GLU A 137 -7.90 -17.39 -1.62
CA GLU A 137 -8.91 -16.32 -1.66
C GLU A 137 -8.84 -15.49 -0.38
N VAL A 138 -8.70 -14.18 -0.52
CA VAL A 138 -8.76 -13.20 0.57
C VAL A 138 -9.88 -12.22 0.31
N VAL A 139 -10.87 -12.21 1.21
CA VAL A 139 -11.97 -11.24 1.21
C VAL A 139 -11.67 -10.20 2.26
N THR A 140 -11.88 -8.93 1.90
CA THR A 140 -11.54 -7.80 2.76
C THR A 140 -12.60 -6.71 2.66
N ARG A 141 -12.70 -5.90 3.72
CA ARG A 141 -13.72 -4.85 3.82
C ARG A 141 -13.14 -3.57 4.39
N MET A 142 -13.65 -2.43 3.92
CA MET A 142 -13.49 -1.11 4.52
C MET A 142 -14.88 -0.55 4.82
N GLU A 143 -15.11 -0.17 6.07
CA GLU A 143 -16.35 0.47 6.53
C GLU A 143 -16.07 1.34 7.75
N MET A 144 -17.01 2.21 8.11
CA MET A 144 -16.88 3.04 9.31
C MET A 144 -17.09 2.20 10.58
N GLU A 145 -16.06 2.12 11.42
CA GLU A 145 -16.10 1.47 12.73
C GLU A 145 -15.57 2.45 13.79
N ASP A 146 -16.37 2.74 14.83
CA ASP A 146 -16.00 3.64 15.93
C ASP A 146 -15.44 5.01 15.48
N GLY A 147 -15.97 5.55 14.38
CA GLY A 147 -15.56 6.84 13.83
C GLY A 147 -14.29 6.80 12.97
N TYR A 148 -13.84 5.62 12.55
CA TYR A 148 -12.67 5.42 11.70
C TYR A 148 -13.01 4.50 10.51
N PRO A 149 -12.57 4.80 9.27
CA PRO A 149 -12.76 3.90 8.13
C PRO A 149 -11.78 2.72 8.26
N LEU A 150 -12.23 1.65 8.93
CA LEU A 150 -11.39 0.51 9.26
C LEU A 150 -11.29 -0.45 8.08
N MET A 151 -10.07 -0.70 7.62
CA MET A 151 -9.77 -1.77 6.66
C MET A 151 -9.44 -3.06 7.41
N ARG A 152 -10.08 -4.17 7.05
CA ARG A 152 -9.89 -5.47 7.70
C ARG A 152 -9.99 -6.64 6.73
N LEU A 153 -9.32 -7.74 7.08
CA LEU A 153 -9.54 -9.03 6.44
C LEU A 153 -10.84 -9.64 7.00
N GLU A 154 -11.73 -10.06 6.12
CA GLU A 154 -12.96 -10.78 6.47
C GLU A 154 -12.72 -12.29 6.52
N SER A 155 -12.03 -12.81 5.50
CA SER A 155 -11.65 -14.22 5.45
C SER A 155 -10.42 -14.45 4.59
N VAL A 156 -9.66 -15.47 4.96
CA VAL A 156 -8.54 -16.01 4.18
C VAL A 156 -8.82 -17.51 4.02
N ARG A 157 -8.87 -17.99 2.78
CA ARG A 157 -9.21 -19.38 2.45
C ARG A 157 -8.20 -19.94 1.45
N ASP A 158 -7.61 -21.08 1.79
CA ASP A 158 -6.73 -21.81 0.88
C ASP A 158 -7.43 -23.06 0.33
N GLU A 159 -7.37 -23.27 -0.98
CA GLU A 159 -7.86 -24.50 -1.64
C GLU A 159 -7.14 -25.77 -1.16
N GLN A 160 -6.02 -25.66 -0.45
CA GLN A 160 -5.28 -26.79 0.13
C GLN A 160 -5.85 -27.31 1.46
N SER A 161 -6.93 -26.73 1.97
CA SER A 161 -7.55 -27.14 3.24
C SER A 161 -8.54 -28.29 3.09
N HIS A 162 -8.19 -29.44 2.46
CA HIS A 162 -8.90 -30.73 2.59
C HIS A 162 -7.97 -31.93 2.38
#